data_AF-A0A2G5LCH3-F1
#
_entry.id   AF-A0A2G5LCH3-F1
#
_cell.length_a   1.000
_cell.length_b   1.000
_cell.length_c   1.000
_cell.angle_alpha   90.00
_cell.angle_beta   90.00
_cell.angle_gamma   90.00
#
_symmetry.space_group_name_H-M   'P 1'
#
loop_
_entity.id
_entity.type
_entity.pdbx_description
1 polymer ?
#
loop_
_entity_poly.entity_id
_entity_poly.type
_entity_poly.pdbx_seq_one_letter_code
_entity_poly.pdbx_strand_id
1 'polypeptide(L)'
;MKVALVGATGMVGEVMLKVLAERNFPISELMLVASERSVGKKLSYRGQEYTVIGLAEAVAAKPDIAIFSAGGDTSLEWAPKFAEAGTTVVDNSSAWRMDPDKKLVVPEINADVLTANDKIIANPNCSTIQLVMALAPLHKKYKMRRVIVSTYQSVSGTGLKAVKQLENEIVGVPGEMAYPYPIGRNALPHCDVFLENGYTKEEMKLAREPQKILDDRTFSVTATAVRIPTSGGHSESVNVEFHNDFDLNEVRQILNDTPGVTVQDNPDTNTYPMPIYAHDKDEVFVGRIRRDETNRNTLNMWVVADNLRKGAATNAVQIAEYLVEKGLV
;
A
#
# COMPACT_ATOMS: atom_id res chain seq x y z
N MET A 1 8.77 -20.14 13.33
CA MET A 1 7.78 -19.06 13.42
C MET A 1 6.48 -19.49 12.75
N LYS A 2 5.38 -19.43 13.50
CA LYS A 2 4.02 -19.67 13.04
C LYS A 2 3.43 -18.40 12.45
N VAL A 3 2.89 -18.47 11.25
CA VAL A 3 2.35 -17.31 10.53
C VAL A 3 0.93 -17.60 10.08
N ALA A 4 0.00 -16.68 10.35
CA ALA A 4 -1.33 -16.69 9.78
C ALA A 4 -1.49 -15.62 8.70
N LEU A 5 -2.04 -16.00 7.55
CA LEU A 5 -2.46 -15.07 6.51
C LEU A 5 -3.99 -14.99 6.50
N VAL A 6 -4.54 -13.90 7.02
CA VAL A 6 -5.98 -13.65 7.11
C VAL A 6 -6.47 -12.92 5.88
N GLY A 7 -7.44 -13.52 5.16
CA GLY A 7 -7.86 -13.06 3.83
C GLY A 7 -7.08 -13.73 2.70
N ALA A 8 -6.54 -14.93 2.92
CA ALA A 8 -5.68 -15.64 1.97
C ALA A 8 -6.32 -15.91 0.59
N THR A 9 -7.66 -15.94 0.50
CA THR A 9 -8.40 -16.17 -0.75
C THR A 9 -8.73 -14.90 -1.52
N GLY A 10 -8.32 -13.73 -1.03
CA GLY A 10 -8.47 -12.46 -1.72
C GLY A 10 -7.29 -12.16 -2.64
N MET A 11 -7.48 -11.21 -3.57
CA MET A 11 -6.44 -10.80 -4.53
C MET A 11 -5.13 -10.36 -3.85
N VAL A 12 -5.20 -9.56 -2.78
CA VAL A 12 -4.00 -9.17 -2.01
C VAL A 12 -3.42 -10.36 -1.24
N GLY A 13 -4.26 -11.28 -0.74
CA GLY A 13 -3.80 -12.49 -0.06
C GLY A 13 -2.98 -13.41 -0.97
N GLU A 14 -3.41 -13.59 -2.21
CA GLU A 14 -2.65 -14.35 -3.23
C GLU A 14 -1.29 -13.70 -3.52
N VAL A 15 -1.24 -12.36 -3.64
CA VAL A 15 0.02 -11.63 -3.81
C VAL A 15 0.89 -11.73 -2.55
N MET A 16 0.33 -11.67 -1.34
CA MET A 16 1.06 -11.90 -0.10
C MET A 16 1.72 -13.28 -0.05
N LEU A 17 1.04 -14.35 -0.50
CA LEU A 17 1.65 -15.68 -0.60
C LEU A 17 2.84 -15.71 -1.57
N LYS A 18 2.70 -15.05 -2.72
CA LYS A 18 3.78 -14.92 -3.70
C LYS A 18 4.98 -14.19 -3.09
N VAL A 19 4.76 -13.04 -2.46
CA VAL A 19 5.80 -12.23 -1.83
C VAL A 19 6.49 -12.99 -0.69
N LEU A 20 5.73 -13.64 0.21
CA LEU A 20 6.30 -14.47 1.28
C LEU A 20 7.24 -15.55 0.73
N ALA A 21 6.87 -16.16 -0.41
CA ALA A 21 7.69 -17.18 -1.06
C ALA A 21 8.96 -16.58 -1.68
N GLU A 22 8.84 -15.49 -2.45
CA GLU A 22 9.94 -14.80 -3.14
C GLU A 22 10.97 -14.25 -2.16
N ARG A 23 10.51 -13.71 -1.04
CA ARG A 23 11.37 -13.10 -0.01
C ARG A 23 11.95 -14.11 0.98
N ASN A 24 11.62 -15.40 0.83
CA ASN A 24 12.07 -16.46 1.73
C ASN A 24 11.74 -16.21 3.20
N PHE A 25 10.53 -15.71 3.47
CA PHE A 25 10.09 -15.42 4.83
C PHE A 25 10.19 -16.68 5.72
N PRO A 26 10.74 -16.60 6.94
CA PRO A 26 11.13 -17.77 7.73
C PRO A 26 9.93 -18.45 8.42
N ILE A 27 9.13 -19.20 7.67
CA ILE A 27 7.90 -19.85 8.16
C ILE A 27 8.15 -21.31 8.54
N SER A 28 7.84 -21.70 9.78
CA SER A 28 7.81 -23.11 10.20
C SER A 28 6.42 -23.73 10.12
N GLU A 29 5.38 -22.91 10.25
CA GLU A 29 3.97 -23.33 10.16
C GLU A 29 3.17 -22.19 9.52
N LEU A 30 2.47 -22.47 8.42
CA LEU A 30 1.65 -21.49 7.69
C LEU A 30 0.17 -21.83 7.85
N MET A 31 -0.62 -20.87 8.31
CA MET A 31 -2.06 -20.96 8.41
C MET A 31 -2.70 -20.04 7.38
N LEU A 32 -3.48 -20.59 6.47
CA LEU A 32 -4.25 -19.81 5.51
C LEU A 32 -5.65 -19.61 6.06
N VAL A 33 -6.03 -18.37 6.32
CA VAL A 33 -7.23 -18.05 7.07
C VAL A 33 -8.17 -17.22 6.20
N ALA A 34 -9.45 -17.56 6.20
CA ALA A 34 -10.47 -16.79 5.49
C ALA A 34 -11.83 -16.89 6.19
N SER A 35 -12.85 -16.30 5.56
CA SER A 35 -14.26 -16.43 6.01
C SER A 35 -14.76 -17.87 5.94
N GLU A 36 -15.79 -18.19 6.73
CA GLU A 36 -16.44 -19.52 6.78
C GLU A 36 -16.77 -20.10 5.40
N ARG A 37 -17.25 -19.26 4.46
CA ARG A 37 -17.55 -19.67 3.07
C ARG A 37 -16.32 -20.17 2.27
N SER A 38 -15.11 -19.94 2.77
CA SER A 38 -13.85 -20.33 2.14
C SER A 38 -13.11 -21.43 2.90
N VAL A 39 -13.58 -21.81 4.09
CA VAL A 39 -12.99 -22.91 4.87
C VAL A 39 -13.06 -24.20 4.05
N GLY A 40 -11.98 -24.98 4.09
CA GLY A 40 -11.85 -26.23 3.33
C GLY A 40 -11.35 -26.06 1.89
N LYS A 41 -11.30 -24.83 1.36
CA LYS A 41 -10.61 -24.57 0.09
C LYS A 41 -9.13 -24.88 0.23
N LYS A 42 -8.49 -25.29 -0.87
CA LYS A 42 -7.06 -25.51 -0.92
C LYS A 42 -6.37 -24.39 -1.68
N LEU A 43 -5.24 -23.92 -1.16
CA LEU A 43 -4.34 -22.99 -1.83
C LEU A 43 -2.94 -23.60 -1.85
N SER A 44 -2.12 -23.24 -2.84
CA SER A 44 -0.75 -23.72 -2.94
C SER A 44 0.23 -22.67 -2.43
N TYR A 45 1.22 -23.10 -1.65
CA TYR A 45 2.37 -22.30 -1.27
C TYR A 45 3.63 -23.16 -1.39
N ARG A 46 4.61 -22.70 -2.19
CA ARG A 46 5.87 -23.43 -2.48
C ARG A 46 5.65 -24.89 -2.94
N GLY A 47 4.62 -25.12 -3.75
CA GLY A 47 4.29 -26.44 -4.28
C GLY A 47 3.61 -27.39 -3.27
N GLN A 48 3.34 -26.95 -2.05
CA GLN A 48 2.55 -27.68 -1.04
C GLN A 48 1.12 -27.14 -0.99
N GLU A 49 0.15 -28.02 -0.77
CA GLU A 49 -1.25 -27.64 -0.59
C GLU A 49 -1.53 -27.34 0.89
N TYR A 50 -2.23 -26.24 1.14
CA TYR A 50 -2.71 -25.83 2.46
C TYR A 50 -4.22 -25.69 2.44
N THR A 51 -4.87 -26.28 3.45
CA THR A 51 -6.32 -26.14 3.64
C THR A 51 -6.60 -24.83 4.37
N VAL A 52 -7.54 -24.05 3.84
CA VAL A 52 -7.98 -22.79 4.45
C VAL A 52 -8.81 -23.10 5.71
N ILE A 53 -8.44 -22.46 6.81
CA ILE A 53 -9.09 -22.57 8.13
C ILE A 53 -9.87 -21.29 8.50
N GLY A 54 -10.68 -21.39 9.55
CA GLY A 54 -11.45 -20.26 10.09
C GLY A 54 -10.65 -19.37 11.03
N LEU A 55 -11.16 -18.15 11.28
CA LEU A 55 -10.53 -17.16 12.16
C LEU A 55 -10.39 -17.64 13.61
N ALA A 56 -11.40 -18.30 14.16
CA ALA A 56 -11.38 -18.80 15.54
C ALA A 56 -10.32 -19.89 15.75
N GLU A 57 -10.16 -20.79 14.77
CA GLU A 57 -9.13 -21.83 14.79
C GLU A 57 -7.73 -21.23 14.75
N ALA A 58 -7.52 -20.22 13.89
CA ALA A 58 -6.25 -19.51 13.81
C ALA A 58 -5.89 -18.76 15.11
N VAL A 59 -6.86 -18.14 15.78
CA VAL A 59 -6.63 -17.54 17.12
C VAL A 59 -6.22 -18.61 18.13
N ALA A 60 -6.90 -19.76 18.14
CA ALA A 60 -6.58 -20.86 19.05
C ALA A 60 -5.17 -21.46 18.80
N ALA A 61 -4.70 -21.41 17.56
CA ALA A 61 -3.36 -21.88 17.17
C ALA A 61 -2.22 -20.93 17.59
N LYS A 62 -2.55 -19.69 18.02
CA LYS A 62 -1.63 -18.66 18.53
C LYS A 62 -0.40 -18.47 17.63
N PRO A 63 -0.57 -18.01 16.37
CA PRO A 63 0.56 -17.72 15.51
C PRO A 63 1.41 -16.59 16.11
N ASP A 64 2.69 -16.55 15.77
CA ASP A 64 3.60 -15.48 16.22
C ASP A 64 3.22 -14.16 15.51
N ILE A 65 2.96 -14.26 14.20
CA ILE A 65 2.53 -13.13 13.35
C ILE A 65 1.23 -13.49 12.61
N ALA A 66 0.30 -12.55 12.54
CA ALA A 66 -0.83 -12.62 11.62
C ALA A 66 -0.85 -11.41 10.66
N ILE A 67 -0.80 -11.67 9.35
CA ILE A 67 -0.92 -10.64 8.32
C ILE A 67 -2.37 -10.59 7.85
N PHE A 68 -3.02 -9.45 8.04
CA PHE A 68 -4.45 -9.26 7.76
C PHE A 68 -4.67 -8.53 6.45
N SER A 69 -5.49 -9.11 5.58
CA SER A 69 -6.01 -8.49 4.36
C SER A 69 -7.45 -8.96 4.07
N ALA A 70 -8.32 -8.84 5.08
CA ALA A 70 -9.72 -9.30 5.01
C ALA A 70 -10.78 -8.19 5.14
N GLY A 71 -10.36 -6.91 5.16
CA GLY A 71 -11.26 -5.75 5.29
C GLY A 71 -11.35 -5.21 6.71
N GLY A 72 -11.86 -3.98 6.84
CA GLY A 72 -11.86 -3.22 8.10
C GLY A 72 -12.71 -3.86 9.20
N ASP A 73 -13.93 -4.28 8.89
CA ASP A 73 -14.84 -4.85 9.90
C ASP A 73 -14.28 -6.15 10.48
N THR A 74 -13.72 -7.02 9.63
CA THR A 74 -13.03 -8.24 10.08
C THR A 74 -11.83 -7.92 10.95
N SER A 75 -11.06 -6.88 10.60
CA SER A 75 -9.91 -6.46 11.41
C SER A 75 -10.33 -5.94 12.78
N LEU A 76 -11.36 -5.08 12.85
CA LEU A 76 -11.89 -4.55 14.11
C LEU A 76 -12.37 -5.66 15.05
N GLU A 77 -12.97 -6.72 14.51
CA GLU A 77 -13.46 -7.83 15.31
C GLU A 77 -12.34 -8.80 15.74
N TRP A 78 -11.42 -9.13 14.84
CA TRP A 78 -10.50 -10.26 15.03
C TRP A 78 -9.08 -9.85 15.41
N ALA A 79 -8.55 -8.73 14.93
CA ALA A 79 -7.18 -8.31 15.27
C ALA A 79 -6.97 -8.18 16.79
N PRO A 80 -7.93 -7.65 17.59
CA PRO A 80 -7.79 -7.63 19.06
C PRO A 80 -7.72 -9.04 19.67
N LYS A 81 -8.51 -10.00 19.18
CA LYS A 81 -8.51 -11.39 19.67
C LYS A 81 -7.16 -12.09 19.41
N PHE A 82 -6.54 -11.84 18.25
CA PHE A 82 -5.18 -12.30 17.96
C PHE A 82 -4.15 -11.64 18.89
N ALA A 83 -4.23 -10.33 19.07
CA ALA A 83 -3.33 -9.59 19.96
C ALA A 83 -3.42 -10.06 21.43
N GLU A 84 -4.62 -10.28 21.94
CA GLU A 84 -4.87 -10.84 23.29
C GLU A 84 -4.32 -12.27 23.44
N ALA A 85 -4.30 -13.05 22.36
CA ALA A 85 -3.70 -14.38 22.33
C ALA A 85 -2.16 -14.38 22.25
N GLY A 86 -1.55 -13.19 22.10
CA GLY A 86 -0.09 -12.98 22.06
C GLY A 86 0.48 -12.71 20.66
N THR A 87 -0.34 -12.88 19.61
CA THR A 87 0.05 -12.69 18.21
C THR A 87 0.31 -11.21 17.89
N THR A 88 1.35 -10.91 17.13
CA THR A 88 1.51 -9.58 16.53
C THR A 88 0.80 -9.51 15.17
N VAL A 89 -0.15 -8.58 15.04
CA VAL A 89 -0.95 -8.39 13.84
C VAL A 89 -0.38 -7.27 12.97
N VAL A 90 -0.17 -7.55 11.68
CA VAL A 90 0.11 -6.54 10.64
C VAL A 90 -1.14 -6.38 9.78
N ASP A 91 -1.85 -5.27 9.94
CA ASP A 91 -3.16 -5.05 9.35
C ASP A 91 -3.13 -4.16 8.10
N ASN A 92 -3.58 -4.69 6.97
CA ASN A 92 -3.67 -3.97 5.70
C ASN A 92 -4.91 -3.07 5.57
N SER A 93 -5.88 -3.20 6.48
CA SER A 93 -7.11 -2.40 6.41
C SER A 93 -6.89 -0.96 6.87
N SER A 94 -7.89 -0.10 6.69
CA SER A 94 -7.87 1.26 7.22
C SER A 94 -8.27 1.34 8.71
N ALA A 95 -8.69 0.23 9.34
CA ALA A 95 -9.31 0.22 10.67
C ALA A 95 -8.44 0.90 11.74
N TRP A 96 -7.14 0.64 11.73
CA TRP A 96 -6.22 1.05 12.77
C TRP A 96 -5.29 2.20 12.37
N ARG A 97 -5.32 2.62 11.10
CA ARG A 97 -4.30 3.55 10.55
C ARG A 97 -4.26 4.89 11.27
N MET A 98 -5.41 5.43 11.65
CA MET A 98 -5.52 6.71 12.34
C MET A 98 -5.76 6.59 13.85
N ASP A 99 -5.79 5.37 14.39
CA ASP A 99 -5.85 5.14 15.83
C ASP A 99 -4.56 5.71 16.48
N PRO A 100 -4.66 6.55 17.52
CA PRO A 100 -3.49 7.19 18.14
C PRO A 100 -2.54 6.18 18.80
N ASP A 101 -3.04 5.03 19.24
CA ASP A 101 -2.27 4.02 19.97
C ASP A 101 -1.62 3.00 19.04
N LYS A 102 -1.97 2.99 17.75
CA LYS A 102 -1.42 2.04 16.75
C LYS A 102 -0.42 2.71 15.83
N LYS A 103 0.68 2.01 15.54
CA LYS A 103 1.71 2.51 14.60
C LYS A 103 1.25 2.32 13.16
N LEU A 104 1.54 3.31 12.32
CA LEU A 104 1.30 3.28 10.87
C LEU A 104 2.66 3.27 10.16
N VAL A 105 3.03 2.15 9.54
CA VAL A 105 4.44 1.87 9.26
C VAL A 105 4.74 1.68 7.77
N VAL A 106 5.79 2.35 7.30
CA VAL A 106 6.51 2.03 6.07
C VAL A 106 7.94 1.68 6.49
N PRO A 107 8.41 0.43 6.30
CA PRO A 107 9.66 -0.04 6.88
C PRO A 107 10.89 0.81 6.61
N GLU A 108 11.00 1.35 5.40
CA GLU A 108 12.13 2.20 4.99
C GLU A 108 12.11 3.59 5.63
N ILE A 109 11.01 3.99 6.26
CA ILE A 109 10.79 5.35 6.78
C ILE A 109 10.79 5.37 8.31
N ASN A 110 9.98 4.51 8.94
CA ASN A 110 9.66 4.66 10.36
C ASN A 110 9.46 3.33 11.11
N ALA A 111 9.99 2.19 10.63
CA ALA A 111 9.86 0.94 11.38
C ALA A 111 10.65 0.92 12.70
N ASP A 112 11.62 1.82 12.86
CA ASP A 112 12.41 1.97 14.10
C ASP A 112 11.57 2.37 15.32
N VAL A 113 10.34 2.86 15.12
CA VAL A 113 9.40 3.18 16.21
C VAL A 113 8.70 1.95 16.80
N LEU A 114 8.83 0.78 16.17
CA LEU A 114 8.16 -0.45 16.61
C LEU A 114 8.85 -1.09 17.82
N THR A 115 8.03 -1.65 18.70
CA THR A 115 8.43 -2.36 19.91
C THR A 115 7.70 -3.70 20.02
N ALA A 116 8.17 -4.60 20.90
CA ALA A 116 7.52 -5.89 21.14
C ALA A 116 6.10 -5.77 21.76
N ASN A 117 5.74 -4.58 22.26
CA ASN A 117 4.41 -4.30 22.80
C ASN A 117 3.40 -3.89 21.72
N ASP A 118 3.86 -3.54 20.51
CA ASP A 118 3.00 -3.15 19.39
C ASP A 118 2.34 -4.38 18.76
N LYS A 119 1.23 -4.83 19.35
CA LYS A 119 0.52 -6.05 18.91
C LYS A 119 -0.42 -5.87 17.73
N ILE A 120 -0.77 -4.64 17.36
CA ILE A 120 -1.52 -4.34 16.14
C ILE A 120 -0.81 -3.18 15.45
N ILE A 121 -0.26 -3.46 14.27
CA ILE A 121 0.51 -2.52 13.45
C ILE A 121 -0.24 -2.32 12.15
N ALA A 122 -0.50 -1.07 11.79
CA ALA A 122 -1.24 -0.74 10.58
C ALA A 122 -0.28 -0.57 9.39
N ASN A 123 -0.62 -1.23 8.29
CA ASN A 123 -0.05 -1.01 6.97
C ASN A 123 -0.82 0.12 6.26
N PRO A 124 -0.15 1.12 5.65
CA PRO A 124 -0.82 2.28 5.07
C PRO A 124 -1.59 2.00 3.78
N ASN A 125 -2.29 3.02 3.28
CA ASN A 125 -2.94 2.99 1.97
C ASN A 125 -1.90 2.86 0.85
N CYS A 126 -2.24 2.12 -0.21
CA CYS A 126 -1.35 1.88 -1.36
C CYS A 126 -0.81 3.17 -2.00
N SER A 127 -1.68 4.16 -2.24
CA SER A 127 -1.30 5.46 -2.80
C SER A 127 -0.43 6.24 -1.80
N THR A 128 -0.74 6.15 -0.50
CA THR A 128 0.09 6.79 0.52
C THR A 128 1.51 6.21 0.56
N ILE A 129 1.67 4.88 0.51
CA ILE A 129 3.00 4.24 0.61
C ILE A 129 3.93 4.74 -0.48
N GLN A 130 3.50 4.71 -1.75
CA GLN A 130 4.36 5.18 -2.85
C GLN A 130 4.67 6.68 -2.76
N LEU A 131 3.70 7.49 -2.32
CA LEU A 131 3.89 8.92 -2.11
C LEU A 131 4.96 9.20 -1.06
N VAL A 132 4.85 8.57 0.12
CA VAL A 132 5.82 8.81 1.21
C VAL A 132 7.19 8.21 0.92
N MET A 133 7.28 7.10 0.19
CA MET A 133 8.58 6.55 -0.25
C MET A 133 9.36 7.55 -1.12
N ALA A 134 8.68 8.27 -2.01
CA ALA A 134 9.30 9.32 -2.81
C ALA A 134 9.59 10.60 -2.00
N LEU A 135 8.69 10.99 -1.09
CA LEU A 135 8.75 12.29 -0.42
C LEU A 135 9.53 12.31 0.89
N ALA A 136 9.56 11.23 1.67
CA ALA A 136 10.25 11.17 2.96
C ALA A 136 11.73 11.58 2.91
N PRO A 137 12.57 11.04 1.98
CA PRO A 137 13.99 11.41 1.95
C PRO A 137 14.18 12.88 1.53
N LEU A 138 13.31 13.41 0.66
CA LEU A 138 13.32 14.82 0.26
C LEU A 138 12.84 15.73 1.39
N HIS A 139 11.82 15.32 2.14
CA HIS A 139 11.30 16.05 3.29
C HIS A 139 12.36 16.20 4.38
N LYS A 140 13.16 15.15 4.64
CA LYS A 140 14.26 15.19 5.60
C LYS A 140 15.24 16.34 5.30
N LYS A 141 15.50 16.61 4.01
CA LYS A 141 16.46 17.62 3.56
C LYS A 141 15.86 19.00 3.33
N TYR A 142 14.77 19.08 2.57
CA TYR A 142 14.24 20.35 2.06
C TYR A 142 13.04 20.86 2.85
N LYS A 143 12.45 20.02 3.71
CA LYS A 143 11.25 20.30 4.52
C LYS A 143 10.05 20.69 3.67
N MET A 144 9.15 19.72 3.47
CA MET A 144 7.91 19.97 2.73
C MET A 144 7.06 21.00 3.45
N ARG A 145 6.37 21.83 2.67
CA ARG A 145 5.36 22.79 3.12
C ARG A 145 3.98 22.37 2.64
N ARG A 146 3.86 22.01 1.37
CA ARG A 146 2.59 21.66 0.74
C ARG A 146 2.79 20.60 -0.33
N VAL A 147 1.87 19.65 -0.40
CA VAL A 147 1.80 18.64 -1.46
C VAL A 147 0.43 18.71 -2.13
N ILE A 148 0.42 18.71 -3.46
CA ILE A 148 -0.76 18.53 -4.30
C ILE A 148 -0.54 17.24 -5.08
N VAL A 149 -1.45 16.28 -4.95
CA VAL A 149 -1.35 15.00 -5.65
C VAL A 149 -2.63 14.71 -6.44
N SER A 150 -2.45 14.29 -7.69
CA SER A 150 -3.54 13.72 -8.49
C SER A 150 -3.18 12.27 -8.82
N THR A 151 -4.02 11.35 -8.38
CA THR A 151 -3.77 9.91 -8.54
C THR A 151 -4.43 9.37 -9.80
N TYR A 152 -3.83 8.31 -10.33
CA TYR A 152 -4.26 7.55 -11.48
C TYR A 152 -4.23 6.09 -11.05
N GLN A 153 -5.24 5.71 -10.27
CA GLN A 153 -5.28 4.43 -9.59
C GLN A 153 -5.80 3.31 -10.49
N SER A 154 -5.14 2.17 -10.42
CA SER A 154 -5.56 0.92 -11.06
C SER A 154 -6.86 0.38 -10.50
N VAL A 155 -7.65 -0.29 -11.35
CA VAL A 155 -8.85 -1.03 -10.95
C VAL A 155 -8.56 -2.19 -9.99
N SER A 156 -7.33 -2.73 -9.98
CA SER A 156 -6.95 -3.84 -9.09
C SER A 156 -7.04 -3.47 -7.61
N GLY A 157 -6.90 -2.18 -7.27
CA GLY A 157 -7.02 -1.68 -5.90
C GLY A 157 -8.43 -1.84 -5.30
N THR A 158 -9.47 -1.91 -6.14
CA THR A 158 -10.85 -2.21 -5.72
C THR A 158 -11.09 -3.73 -5.58
N GLY A 159 -10.21 -4.54 -6.17
CA GLY A 159 -10.26 -6.00 -6.15
C GLY A 159 -10.96 -6.62 -7.36
N LEU A 160 -11.20 -7.94 -7.28
CA LEU A 160 -11.55 -8.79 -8.43
C LEU A 160 -12.82 -8.35 -9.17
N LYS A 161 -13.82 -7.80 -8.48
CA LYS A 161 -15.05 -7.32 -9.12
C LYS A 161 -14.79 -6.19 -10.11
N ALA A 162 -13.91 -5.24 -9.77
CA ALA A 162 -13.58 -4.13 -10.64
C ALA A 162 -12.72 -4.54 -11.84
N VAL A 163 -11.82 -5.51 -11.64
CA VAL A 163 -11.05 -6.10 -12.74
C VAL A 163 -11.99 -6.78 -13.75
N LYS A 164 -12.93 -7.62 -13.26
CA LYS A 164 -13.94 -8.27 -14.09
C LYS A 164 -14.84 -7.28 -14.81
N GLN A 165 -15.24 -6.19 -14.15
CA GLN A 165 -16.01 -5.12 -14.79
C GLN A 165 -15.24 -4.56 -16.00
N LEU A 166 -13.98 -4.17 -15.82
CA LEU A 166 -13.15 -3.63 -16.91
C LEU A 166 -13.01 -4.63 -18.07
N GLU A 167 -12.71 -5.90 -17.77
CA GLU A 167 -12.56 -6.95 -18.78
C GLU A 167 -13.85 -7.15 -19.58
N ASN A 168 -15.00 -7.21 -18.90
CA ASN A 168 -16.31 -7.34 -19.52
C ASN A 168 -16.64 -6.14 -20.42
N GLU A 169 -16.36 -4.91 -19.97
CA GLU A 169 -16.56 -3.69 -20.75
C GLU A 169 -15.68 -3.65 -22.02
N ILE A 170 -14.45 -4.16 -21.96
CA ILE A 170 -13.55 -4.25 -23.12
C ILE A 170 -14.13 -5.17 -24.21
N VAL A 171 -14.69 -6.31 -23.81
CA VAL A 171 -15.26 -7.30 -24.75
C VAL A 171 -16.74 -7.08 -25.06
N GLY A 172 -17.36 -6.04 -24.49
CA GLY A 172 -18.77 -5.70 -24.70
C GLY A 172 -19.77 -6.65 -24.04
N VAL A 173 -19.35 -7.36 -22.98
CA VAL A 173 -20.20 -8.30 -22.23
C VAL A 173 -20.84 -7.56 -21.05
N PRO A 174 -22.17 -7.63 -20.86
CA PRO A 174 -22.80 -7.08 -19.65
C PRO A 174 -22.38 -7.86 -18.40
N GLY A 175 -22.18 -7.17 -17.28
CA GLY A 175 -21.80 -7.80 -16.02
C GLY A 175 -22.09 -6.95 -14.80
N GLU A 176 -21.85 -7.52 -13.62
CA GLU A 176 -21.94 -6.78 -12.35
C GLU A 176 -20.90 -5.65 -12.34
N MET A 177 -21.32 -4.42 -12.00
CA MET A 177 -20.42 -3.27 -11.89
C MET A 177 -19.98 -3.10 -10.44
N ALA A 178 -18.67 -2.98 -10.23
CA ALA A 178 -18.09 -2.55 -8.96
C ALA A 178 -18.19 -1.03 -8.77
N TYR A 179 -18.19 -0.27 -9.88
CA TYR A 179 -18.31 1.18 -9.90
C TYR A 179 -19.73 1.62 -10.30
N PRO A 180 -20.17 2.84 -9.91
CA PRO A 180 -21.45 3.37 -10.34
C PRO A 180 -21.51 3.72 -11.84
N TYR A 181 -20.37 3.76 -12.53
CA TYR A 181 -20.23 4.10 -13.94
C TYR A 181 -19.25 3.16 -14.65
N PRO A 182 -19.28 3.07 -15.98
CA PRO A 182 -18.26 2.35 -16.76
C PRO A 182 -16.86 2.89 -16.49
N ILE A 183 -15.87 2.00 -16.47
CA ILE A 183 -14.46 2.35 -16.24
C ILE A 183 -13.62 2.24 -17.53
N GLY A 184 -14.01 1.39 -18.46
CA GLY A 184 -13.41 1.24 -19.78
C GLY A 184 -13.44 2.55 -20.56
N ARG A 185 -12.28 3.01 -21.01
CA ARG A 185 -12.09 4.29 -21.71
C ARG A 185 -12.59 5.52 -20.92
N ASN A 186 -12.61 5.45 -19.59
CA ASN A 186 -13.09 6.52 -18.71
C ASN A 186 -12.04 6.92 -17.67
N ALA A 187 -12.24 8.05 -17.00
CA ALA A 187 -11.52 8.45 -15.80
C ALA A 187 -12.56 8.78 -14.72
N LEU A 188 -12.63 7.96 -13.66
CA LEU A 188 -13.66 8.07 -12.62
C LEU A 188 -13.08 8.78 -11.39
N PRO A 189 -13.46 10.04 -11.09
CA PRO A 189 -12.94 10.81 -9.95
C PRO A 189 -13.66 10.45 -8.64
N HIS A 190 -13.78 9.15 -8.35
CA HIS A 190 -14.49 8.63 -7.19
C HIS A 190 -13.80 7.34 -6.73
N CYS A 191 -12.93 7.47 -5.73
CA CYS A 191 -12.28 6.35 -5.07
C CYS A 191 -12.71 6.30 -3.60
N ASP A 192 -13.26 5.16 -3.15
CA ASP A 192 -13.95 5.06 -1.85
C ASP A 192 -15.19 5.96 -1.80
N VAL A 193 -15.80 6.20 -0.64
CA VAL A 193 -17.03 7.01 -0.50
C VAL A 193 -16.75 8.48 -0.25
N PHE A 194 -17.67 9.37 -0.66
CA PHE A 194 -17.63 10.80 -0.32
C PHE A 194 -17.86 11.08 1.17
N LEU A 195 -17.30 12.20 1.63
CA LEU A 195 -17.43 12.77 2.96
C LEU A 195 -18.13 14.14 2.89
N GLU A 196 -18.56 14.66 4.04
CA GLU A 196 -19.30 15.93 4.14
C GLU A 196 -18.56 17.14 3.55
N ASN A 197 -17.22 17.13 3.57
CA ASN A 197 -16.38 18.21 3.04
C ASN A 197 -16.16 18.13 1.52
N GLY A 198 -16.82 17.20 0.82
CA GLY A 198 -16.73 17.01 -0.62
C GLY A 198 -15.54 16.17 -1.09
N TYR A 199 -14.60 15.82 -0.20
CA TYR A 199 -13.54 14.86 -0.50
C TYR A 199 -14.06 13.42 -0.36
N THR A 200 -13.42 12.51 -1.05
CA THR A 200 -13.56 11.06 -0.83
C THR A 200 -12.71 10.61 0.37
N LYS A 201 -13.05 9.46 0.94
CA LYS A 201 -12.22 8.82 1.98
C LYS A 201 -10.81 8.52 1.49
N GLU A 202 -10.63 8.15 0.22
CA GLU A 202 -9.30 7.88 -0.35
C GLU A 202 -8.42 9.15 -0.34
N GLU A 203 -8.97 10.29 -0.72
CA GLU A 203 -8.26 11.57 -0.68
C GLU A 203 -7.92 11.98 0.75
N MET A 204 -8.82 11.73 1.72
CA MET A 204 -8.54 12.02 3.12
C MET A 204 -7.49 11.09 3.75
N LYS A 205 -7.31 9.86 3.23
CA LYS A 205 -6.19 8.99 3.62
C LYS A 205 -4.87 9.62 3.17
N LEU A 206 -4.75 10.00 1.89
CA LEU A 206 -3.59 10.71 1.34
C LEU A 206 -3.31 12.05 2.07
N ALA A 207 -4.36 12.72 2.55
CA ALA A 207 -4.22 13.97 3.29
C ALA A 207 -3.61 13.79 4.70
N ARG A 208 -3.86 12.64 5.35
CA ARG A 208 -3.62 12.45 6.80
C ARG A 208 -2.55 11.41 7.12
N GLU A 209 -2.53 10.30 6.39
CA GLU A 209 -1.59 9.21 6.64
C GLU A 209 -0.12 9.66 6.51
N PRO A 210 0.30 10.49 5.52
CA PRO A 210 1.67 10.98 5.44
C PRO A 210 2.14 11.73 6.68
N GLN A 211 1.28 12.55 7.29
CA GLN A 211 1.64 13.32 8.50
C GLN A 211 1.91 12.39 9.69
N LYS A 212 1.17 11.27 9.79
CA LYS A 212 1.37 10.28 10.84
C LYS A 212 2.62 9.43 10.58
N ILE A 213 2.88 9.04 9.34
CA ILE A 213 4.06 8.25 8.96
C ILE A 213 5.35 9.04 9.19
N LEU A 214 5.37 10.32 8.80
CA LEU A 214 6.54 11.20 8.92
C LEU A 214 6.65 11.88 10.29
N ASP A 215 5.67 11.66 11.18
CA ASP A 215 5.55 12.35 12.47
C ASP A 215 5.70 13.88 12.37
N ASP A 216 5.07 14.47 11.36
CA ASP A 216 5.14 15.91 11.08
C ASP A 216 3.79 16.44 10.57
N ARG A 217 3.24 17.42 11.29
CA ARG A 217 1.96 18.08 10.96
C ARG A 217 2.15 19.50 10.39
N THR A 218 3.38 19.92 10.14
CA THR A 218 3.70 21.27 9.64
C THR A 218 3.47 21.41 8.14
N PHE A 219 3.44 20.29 7.39
CA PHE A 219 3.08 20.27 5.98
C PHE A 219 1.63 19.85 5.76
N SER A 220 1.05 20.28 4.64
CA SER A 220 -0.31 19.92 4.24
C SER A 220 -0.34 19.16 2.92
N VAL A 221 -1.24 18.19 2.79
CA VAL A 221 -1.46 17.43 1.57
C VAL A 221 -2.91 17.61 1.11
N THR A 222 -3.10 17.88 -0.17
CA THR A 222 -4.41 17.85 -0.83
C THR A 222 -4.35 16.88 -2.00
N ALA A 223 -5.39 16.08 -2.18
CA ALA A 223 -5.43 14.99 -3.14
C ALA A 223 -6.68 15.04 -4.01
N THR A 224 -6.54 14.59 -5.26
CA THR A 224 -7.66 14.17 -6.11
C THR A 224 -7.44 12.72 -6.51
N ALA A 225 -8.38 11.84 -6.17
CA ALA A 225 -8.23 10.40 -6.38
C ALA A 225 -9.06 9.93 -7.59
N VAL A 226 -8.39 9.50 -8.67
CA VAL A 226 -9.04 9.10 -9.92
C VAL A 226 -8.75 7.64 -10.25
N ARG A 227 -9.79 6.86 -10.52
CA ARG A 227 -9.68 5.51 -11.05
C ARG A 227 -9.57 5.57 -12.58
N ILE A 228 -8.58 4.86 -13.13
CA ILE A 228 -8.37 4.75 -14.57
C ILE A 228 -8.34 3.27 -15.00
N PRO A 229 -8.63 2.95 -16.28
CA PRO A 229 -8.66 1.58 -16.81
C PRO A 229 -7.25 1.01 -17.01
N THR A 230 -6.47 0.94 -15.93
CA THR A 230 -5.14 0.31 -15.91
C THR A 230 -5.12 -0.83 -14.90
N SER A 231 -4.30 -1.84 -15.18
CA SER A 231 -3.81 -2.84 -14.22
C SER A 231 -2.31 -2.63 -13.98
N GLY A 232 -1.75 -3.27 -12.97
CA GLY A 232 -0.29 -3.32 -12.75
C GLY A 232 0.32 -2.23 -11.86
N GLY A 233 -0.40 -1.15 -11.54
CA GLY A 233 0.08 -0.18 -10.57
C GLY A 233 -0.73 1.09 -10.48
N HIS A 234 -0.48 1.87 -9.44
CA HIS A 234 -0.98 3.24 -9.31
C HIS A 234 0.05 4.21 -9.87
N SER A 235 -0.42 5.35 -10.35
CA SER A 235 0.46 6.47 -10.68
C SER A 235 0.00 7.76 -10.02
N GLU A 236 0.93 8.65 -9.75
CA GLU A 236 0.68 9.90 -9.07
C GLU A 236 1.46 11.03 -9.73
N SER A 237 0.73 12.07 -10.13
CA SER A 237 1.32 13.37 -10.42
C SER A 237 1.44 14.12 -9.11
N VAL A 238 2.67 14.37 -8.67
CA VAL A 238 2.98 14.99 -7.38
C VAL A 238 3.64 16.34 -7.61
N ASN A 239 3.06 17.38 -7.02
CA ASN A 239 3.65 18.71 -6.92
C ASN A 239 3.91 18.98 -5.43
N VAL A 240 5.16 19.24 -5.07
CA VAL A 240 5.58 19.45 -3.68
C VAL A 240 6.36 20.76 -3.55
N GLU A 241 5.87 21.65 -2.70
CA GLU A 241 6.54 22.88 -2.28
C GLU A 241 7.38 22.59 -1.03
N PHE A 242 8.63 23.05 -1.05
CA PHE A 242 9.57 22.94 0.07
C PHE A 242 9.87 24.32 0.68
N HIS A 243 10.29 24.32 1.95
CA HIS A 243 10.80 25.53 2.60
C HIS A 243 12.17 25.94 2.05
N ASN A 244 13.04 24.97 1.80
CA ASN A 244 14.39 25.20 1.28
C ASN A 244 14.42 25.00 -0.24
N ASP A 245 15.32 25.72 -0.93
CA ASP A 245 15.60 25.46 -2.34
C ASP A 245 16.34 24.11 -2.51
N PHE A 246 16.32 23.55 -3.71
CA PHE A 246 16.87 22.23 -4.02
C PHE A 246 17.56 22.19 -5.38
N ASP A 247 18.55 21.32 -5.55
CA ASP A 247 19.12 21.02 -6.87
C ASP A 247 18.48 19.76 -7.47
N LEU A 248 18.23 19.75 -8.78
CA LEU A 248 17.56 18.61 -9.44
C LEU A 248 18.45 17.37 -9.50
N ASN A 249 19.76 17.51 -9.65
CA ASN A 249 20.67 16.36 -9.65
C ASN A 249 20.76 15.76 -8.25
N GLU A 250 20.77 16.63 -7.23
CA GLU A 250 20.73 16.20 -5.84
C GLU A 250 19.42 15.48 -5.47
N VAL A 251 18.27 15.98 -5.94
CA VAL A 251 16.98 15.28 -5.79
C VAL A 251 17.04 13.87 -6.40
N ARG A 252 17.54 13.74 -7.63
CA ARG A 252 17.70 12.43 -8.30
C ARG A 252 18.63 11.51 -7.52
N GLN A 253 19.76 12.03 -7.02
CA GLN A 253 20.71 11.26 -6.24
C GLN A 253 20.08 10.72 -4.96
N ILE A 254 19.41 11.59 -4.19
CA ILE A 254 18.72 11.19 -2.95
C ILE A 254 17.70 10.08 -3.21
N LEU A 255 16.91 10.20 -4.27
CA LEU A 255 15.92 9.19 -4.63
C LEU A 255 16.57 7.88 -5.06
N ASN A 256 17.65 7.92 -5.84
CA ASN A 256 18.41 6.73 -6.24
C ASN A 256 19.07 6.02 -5.05
N ASP A 257 19.51 6.77 -4.04
CA ASP A 257 20.14 6.21 -2.84
C ASP A 257 19.12 5.70 -1.82
N THR A 258 17.82 5.96 -2.03
CA THR A 258 16.74 5.54 -1.12
C THR A 258 16.38 4.07 -1.38
N PRO A 259 16.52 3.16 -0.40
CA PRO A 259 16.14 1.77 -0.57
C PRO A 259 14.67 1.62 -0.98
N GLY A 260 14.42 0.76 -1.96
CA GLY A 260 13.06 0.53 -2.48
C GLY A 260 12.56 1.60 -3.45
N VAL A 261 13.37 2.62 -3.78
CA VAL A 261 13.07 3.62 -4.83
C VAL A 261 13.98 3.39 -6.04
N THR A 262 13.42 3.50 -7.24
CA THR A 262 14.17 3.43 -8.50
C THR A 262 13.87 4.66 -9.35
N VAL A 263 14.89 5.46 -9.70
CA VAL A 263 14.69 6.61 -10.59
C VAL A 263 14.67 6.16 -12.04
N GLN A 264 13.61 6.53 -12.75
CA GLN A 264 13.46 6.41 -14.20
C GLN A 264 13.20 7.81 -14.75
N ASP A 265 14.23 8.59 -15.01
CA ASP A 265 14.08 10.01 -15.35
C ASP A 265 15.03 10.45 -16.46
N ASN A 266 14.77 9.97 -17.68
CA ASN A 266 15.48 10.43 -18.87
C ASN A 266 14.50 10.68 -20.03
N PRO A 267 14.00 11.92 -20.17
CA PRO A 267 13.10 12.29 -21.26
C PRO A 267 13.72 12.14 -22.66
N ASP A 268 15.04 12.30 -22.82
CA ASP A 268 15.71 12.20 -24.13
C ASP A 268 15.62 10.77 -24.71
N THR A 269 15.50 9.77 -23.82
CA THR A 269 15.31 8.35 -24.18
C THR A 269 13.91 7.84 -23.84
N ASN A 270 12.94 8.73 -23.60
CA ASN A 270 11.57 8.38 -23.19
C ASN A 270 11.49 7.41 -21.99
N THR A 271 12.40 7.56 -21.03
CA THR A 271 12.48 6.73 -19.84
C THR A 271 11.77 7.42 -18.69
N TYR A 272 10.60 6.89 -18.32
CA TYR A 272 9.79 7.35 -17.20
C TYR A 272 8.91 6.22 -16.65
N PRO A 273 8.49 6.29 -15.37
CA PRO A 273 7.67 5.26 -14.76
C PRO A 273 6.32 5.08 -15.45
N MET A 274 5.89 3.83 -15.60
CA MET A 274 4.57 3.48 -16.14
C MET A 274 3.99 2.27 -15.39
N PRO A 275 2.67 2.24 -15.11
CA PRO A 275 2.02 1.14 -14.38
C PRO A 275 2.35 -0.25 -14.91
N ILE A 276 2.37 -0.42 -16.24
CA ILE A 276 2.63 -1.72 -16.88
C ILE A 276 4.02 -2.29 -16.55
N TYR A 277 5.02 -1.43 -16.33
CA TYR A 277 6.38 -1.85 -15.99
C TYR A 277 6.65 -1.93 -14.48
N ALA A 278 5.73 -1.40 -13.68
CA ALA A 278 5.76 -1.53 -12.22
C ALA A 278 5.11 -2.84 -11.76
N HIS A 279 4.26 -3.46 -12.60
CA HIS A 279 3.57 -4.69 -12.25
C HIS A 279 4.54 -5.77 -11.77
N ASP A 280 4.16 -6.43 -10.68
CA ASP A 280 4.92 -7.52 -10.07
C ASP A 280 6.30 -7.13 -9.52
N LYS A 281 6.54 -5.84 -9.31
CA LYS A 281 7.76 -5.30 -8.69
C LYS A 281 7.50 -4.74 -7.30
N ASP A 282 8.53 -4.79 -6.47
CA ASP A 282 8.49 -4.35 -5.06
C ASP A 282 8.93 -2.88 -4.90
N GLU A 283 9.50 -2.28 -5.95
CA GLU A 283 10.04 -0.92 -5.93
C GLU A 283 8.97 0.16 -6.23
N VAL A 284 9.26 1.37 -5.75
CA VAL A 284 8.59 2.61 -6.16
C VAL A 284 9.43 3.29 -7.23
N PHE A 285 8.84 3.53 -8.40
CA PHE A 285 9.51 4.15 -9.53
C PHE A 285 9.20 5.65 -9.56
N VAL A 286 10.23 6.49 -9.65
CA VAL A 286 10.09 7.96 -9.66
C VAL A 286 10.74 8.55 -10.91
N GLY A 287 10.04 9.48 -11.56
CA GLY A 287 10.55 10.15 -12.75
C GLY A 287 9.83 11.46 -13.04
N ARG A 288 10.04 12.00 -14.24
CA ARG A 288 9.53 13.32 -14.66
C ARG A 288 9.89 14.43 -13.67
N ILE A 289 11.08 14.34 -13.06
CA ILE A 289 11.54 15.21 -11.97
C ILE A 289 11.95 16.55 -12.57
N ARG A 290 11.25 17.62 -12.21
CA ARG A 290 11.49 18.97 -12.74
C ARG A 290 10.99 20.04 -11.79
N ARG A 291 11.59 21.23 -11.86
CA ARG A 291 11.09 22.39 -11.13
C ARG A 291 9.71 22.78 -11.66
N ASP A 292 8.91 23.36 -10.79
CA ASP A 292 7.75 24.16 -11.17
C ASP A 292 8.23 25.55 -11.62
N GLU A 293 7.80 26.00 -12.81
CA GLU A 293 8.15 27.32 -13.33
C GLU A 293 7.25 28.43 -12.81
N THR A 294 6.15 28.08 -12.13
CA THR A 294 5.14 29.01 -11.62
C THR A 294 5.25 29.27 -10.12
N ASN A 295 5.92 28.37 -9.38
CA ASN A 295 6.13 28.52 -7.94
C ASN A 295 7.57 28.18 -7.52
N ARG A 296 8.17 29.02 -6.69
CA ARG A 296 9.54 28.80 -6.18
C ARG A 296 9.58 27.60 -5.26
N ASN A 297 10.76 26.98 -5.14
CA ASN A 297 11.02 25.81 -4.28
C ASN A 297 10.00 24.69 -4.45
N THR A 298 9.45 24.53 -5.65
CA THR A 298 8.40 23.56 -5.94
C THR A 298 8.88 22.57 -6.99
N LEU A 299 8.67 21.29 -6.71
CA LEU A 299 9.10 20.16 -7.51
C LEU A 299 7.88 19.40 -8.05
N ASN A 300 7.93 19.08 -9.34
CA ASN A 300 7.00 18.16 -9.99
C ASN A 300 7.68 16.80 -10.19
N MET A 301 6.97 15.72 -9.92
CA MET A 301 7.41 14.35 -10.19
C MET A 301 6.23 13.43 -10.54
N TRP A 302 6.56 12.27 -11.11
CA TRP A 302 5.65 11.18 -11.43
C TRP A 302 6.10 9.94 -10.67
N VAL A 303 5.21 9.40 -9.84
CA VAL A 303 5.48 8.26 -8.95
C VAL A 303 4.60 7.09 -9.32
N VAL A 304 5.17 5.89 -9.44
CA VAL A 304 4.44 4.67 -9.84
C VAL A 304 4.90 3.49 -8.98
N ALA A 305 3.96 2.70 -8.47
CA ALA A 305 4.24 1.44 -7.80
C ALA A 305 3.13 0.42 -8.07
N ASP A 306 3.45 -0.87 -7.98
CA ASP A 306 2.42 -1.91 -7.96
C ASP A 306 1.64 -1.82 -6.64
N ASN A 307 0.35 -1.54 -6.76
CA ASN A 307 -0.53 -1.28 -5.61
C ASN A 307 -0.90 -2.53 -4.83
N LEU A 308 -0.74 -3.73 -5.39
CA LEU A 308 -0.94 -5.00 -4.69
C LEU A 308 0.36 -5.47 -4.03
N ARG A 309 1.52 -5.10 -4.57
CA ARG A 309 2.84 -5.35 -3.97
C ARG A 309 3.26 -4.26 -2.99
N LYS A 310 4.09 -3.29 -3.39
CA LYS A 310 4.58 -2.25 -2.47
C LYS A 310 3.44 -1.48 -1.82
N GLY A 311 2.32 -1.28 -2.53
CA GLY A 311 1.13 -0.66 -1.98
C GLY A 311 0.33 -1.49 -0.96
N ALA A 312 0.64 -2.78 -0.77
CA ALA A 312 -0.08 -3.64 0.17
C ALA A 312 0.76 -4.82 0.67
N ALA A 313 0.92 -5.87 -0.15
CA ALA A 313 1.50 -7.14 0.27
C ALA A 313 2.97 -7.03 0.68
N THR A 314 3.80 -6.39 -0.15
CA THR A 314 5.24 -6.25 0.09
C THR A 314 5.50 -5.42 1.33
N ASN A 315 4.81 -4.28 1.52
CA ASN A 315 5.01 -3.47 2.71
C ASN A 315 4.58 -4.23 3.98
N ALA A 316 3.46 -4.95 3.96
CA ALA A 316 3.03 -5.76 5.10
C ALA A 316 4.01 -6.90 5.43
N VAL A 317 4.56 -7.58 4.41
CA VAL A 317 5.59 -8.61 4.60
C VAL A 317 6.89 -7.99 5.12
N GLN A 318 7.32 -6.83 4.60
CA GLN A 318 8.52 -6.14 5.09
C GLN A 318 8.37 -5.64 6.54
N ILE A 319 7.17 -5.23 6.97
CA ILE A 319 6.90 -4.97 8.40
C ILE A 319 7.14 -6.24 9.21
N ALA A 320 6.60 -7.37 8.75
CA ALA A 320 6.79 -8.66 9.42
C ALA A 320 8.26 -9.10 9.44
N GLU A 321 9.01 -8.88 8.36
CA GLU A 321 10.46 -9.13 8.29
C GLU A 321 11.21 -8.31 9.32
N TYR A 322 10.92 -7.01 9.40
CA TYR A 322 11.55 -6.12 10.37
C TYR A 322 11.32 -6.60 11.81
N LEU A 323 10.09 -7.02 12.15
CA LEU A 323 9.78 -7.55 13.49
C LEU A 323 10.67 -8.75 13.83
N VAL A 324 10.84 -9.68 12.88
CA VAL A 324 11.66 -10.89 13.06
C VAL A 324 13.14 -10.55 13.18
N GLU A 325 13.65 -9.72 12.27
CA GLU A 325 15.07 -9.32 12.25
C GLU A 325 15.49 -8.59 13.52
N LYS A 326 14.56 -7.84 14.14
CA LYS A 326 14.80 -7.12 15.40
C LYS A 326 14.43 -7.91 16.65
N GLY A 327 13.93 -9.14 16.52
CA GLY A 327 13.50 -9.96 17.66
C GLY A 327 12.35 -9.32 18.46
N LEU A 328 11.44 -8.62 17.77
CA LEU A 328 10.24 -8.04 18.36
C LEU A 328 9.07 -9.03 18.44
N VAL A 329 9.24 -10.21 17.84
CA VAL A 329 8.35 -11.38 17.83
C VAL A 329 9.16 -12.66 17.98
#